data_AF-A0A8H6XUU1-F1
#
_entry.id   AF-A0A8H6XUU1-F1
#
_cell.length_a   1.000
_cell.length_b   1.000
_cell.length_c   1.000
_cell.angle_alpha   90.00
_cell.angle_beta   90.00
_cell.angle_gamma   90.00
#
_symmetry.space_group_name_H-M   'P 1'
#
loop_
_entity.id
_entity.type
_entity.pdbx_description
1 polymer ?
#
loop_
_entity_poly.entity_id
_entity_poly.type
_entity_poly.pdbx_seq_one_letter_code
_entity_poly.pdbx_strand_id
1 'polypeptide(L)'
;MGSPLSRSGVLHLDLEGGSVFPGLISYGTALGLTHIFHEASTNDGLVLDPLSTEMPRIVDTTVVKAVDGLLFTTRDAQLAYRNGITSAVTAPSSSGFLAGLSTVFSTSAPHKLAEGAVTQEVAALHVALSLSFRVSVGTQIATLRSLLLGEGKGDLGKRFSDVVSVCIVHAICA
;
A
#
# COMPACT_ATOMS: atom_id res chain seq x y z
N MET A 1 31.50 -19.76 24.27
CA MET A 1 31.69 -18.79 23.16
C MET A 1 32.42 -19.51 22.05
N GLY A 2 31.67 -20.26 21.22
CA GLY A 2 32.22 -20.94 20.05
C GLY A 2 32.32 -19.96 18.90
N SER A 3 33.49 -19.88 18.28
CA SER A 3 33.70 -19.10 17.06
C SER A 3 32.94 -19.75 15.89
N PRO A 4 32.34 -18.97 14.97
CA PRO A 4 31.75 -19.53 13.77
C PRO A 4 32.86 -20.11 12.89
N LEU A 5 32.87 -21.44 12.74
CA LEU A 5 33.81 -22.17 11.88
C LEU A 5 33.41 -21.97 10.42
N SER A 6 33.93 -20.93 9.77
CA SER A 6 33.87 -20.79 8.31
C SER A 6 35.07 -21.49 7.68
N ARG A 7 34.84 -22.63 7.02
CA ARG A 7 35.89 -23.36 6.28
C ARG A 7 35.64 -23.46 4.77
N SER A 8 34.69 -22.71 4.20
CA SER A 8 34.35 -22.80 2.77
C SER A 8 33.67 -21.56 2.14
N GLY A 9 33.70 -20.38 2.77
CA GLY A 9 32.95 -19.21 2.26
C GLY A 9 31.43 -19.33 2.43
N VAL A 10 30.97 -20.39 3.11
CA VAL A 10 29.57 -20.60 3.50
C VAL A 10 29.38 -20.09 4.93
N LEU A 11 28.39 -19.22 5.13
CA LEU A 11 27.97 -18.76 6.45
C LEU A 11 27.10 -19.83 7.10
N HIS A 12 27.62 -20.46 8.16
CA HIS A 12 26.87 -21.37 9.01
C HIS A 12 26.44 -20.62 10.28
N LEU A 13 25.14 -20.53 10.53
CA LEU A 13 24.55 -19.91 11.71
C LEU A 13 23.88 -20.99 12.54
N ASP A 14 24.42 -21.25 13.73
CA ASP A 14 23.76 -22.11 14.71
C ASP A 14 22.63 -21.33 15.39
N LEU A 15 21.42 -21.88 15.35
CA LEU A 15 20.24 -21.27 15.94
C LEU A 15 20.08 -21.61 17.43
N GLU A 16 20.91 -22.52 17.97
CA GLU A 16 20.91 -22.90 19.40
C GLU A 16 19.50 -23.32 19.88
N GLY A 17 18.79 -24.09 19.05
CA GLY A 17 17.41 -24.54 19.30
C GLY A 17 16.31 -23.56 18.89
N GLY A 18 16.64 -22.43 18.27
CA GLY A 18 15.70 -21.48 17.68
C GLY A 18 15.13 -21.93 16.32
N SER A 19 14.16 -21.15 15.82
CA SER A 19 13.50 -21.39 14.54
C SER A 19 13.54 -20.13 13.66
N VAL A 20 13.75 -20.31 12.36
CA VAL A 20 13.68 -19.24 11.36
C VAL A 20 12.32 -19.30 10.67
N PHE A 21 11.68 -18.15 10.53
CA PHE A 21 10.46 -17.98 9.76
C PHE A 21 10.66 -16.94 8.67
N PRO A 22 9.93 -17.03 7.54
CA PRO A 22 9.86 -15.95 6.57
C PRO A 22 9.39 -14.65 7.22
N GLY A 23 9.86 -13.52 6.71
CA GLY A 23 9.38 -12.21 7.15
C GLY A 23 7.89 -12.05 6.91
N LEU A 24 7.19 -11.46 7.88
CA LEU A 24 5.76 -11.20 7.81
C LEU A 24 5.48 -9.97 6.96
N ILE A 25 4.29 -9.94 6.36
CA ILE A 25 3.78 -8.79 5.61
C ILE A 25 2.58 -8.22 6.36
N SER A 26 2.63 -6.92 6.69
CA SER A 26 1.47 -6.21 7.23
C SER A 26 0.61 -5.64 6.09
N TYR A 27 -0.71 -5.72 6.23
CA TYR A 27 -1.66 -5.08 5.31
C TYR A 27 -2.81 -4.43 6.10
N GLY A 28 -3.45 -3.41 5.53
CA GLY A 28 -4.60 -2.72 6.14
C GLY A 28 -4.24 -1.70 7.22
N THR A 29 -3.00 -1.70 7.70
CA THR A 29 -2.45 -0.65 8.56
C THR A 29 -1.83 0.47 7.73
N ALA A 30 -2.02 1.73 8.12
CA ALA A 30 -1.41 2.90 7.45
C ALA A 30 0.09 3.10 7.80
N LEU A 31 0.84 2.00 7.93
CA LEU A 31 2.29 2.05 8.20
C LEU A 31 2.97 2.88 7.10
N GLY A 32 3.83 3.80 7.51
CA GLY A 32 4.52 4.71 6.60
C GLY A 32 3.71 5.92 6.12
N LEU A 33 2.39 5.99 6.36
CA LEU A 33 1.56 7.16 6.01
C LEU A 33 0.99 7.88 7.25
N THR A 34 1.19 7.29 8.42
CA THR A 34 0.71 7.79 9.71
C THR A 34 1.86 7.72 10.70
N HIS A 35 2.02 8.76 11.52
CA HIS A 35 2.99 8.76 12.60
C HIS A 35 2.32 8.81 13.97
N ILE A 36 1.43 9.78 14.23
CA ILE A 36 0.59 9.81 15.42
C ILE A 36 -0.86 9.83 14.94
N PHE A 37 -1.54 8.68 15.03
CA PHE A 37 -2.88 8.48 14.45
C PHE A 37 -3.90 9.57 14.83
N HIS A 38 -3.90 10.01 16.10
CA HIS A 38 -4.82 11.03 16.58
C HIS A 38 -4.37 12.48 16.37
N GLU A 39 -3.17 12.71 15.82
CA GLU A 39 -2.66 14.04 15.51
C GLU A 39 -2.61 14.22 13.98
N ALA A 40 -3.65 14.86 13.44
CA ALA A 40 -3.87 14.98 12.00
C ALA A 40 -2.68 15.61 11.26
N SER A 41 -1.93 16.51 11.91
CA SER A 41 -0.76 17.17 11.32
C SER A 41 0.43 16.25 11.08
N THR A 42 0.41 15.03 11.63
CA THR A 42 1.51 14.05 11.52
C THR A 42 1.23 12.93 10.52
N ASN A 43 0.11 13.02 9.80
CA ASN A 43 -0.35 12.00 8.86
C ASN A 43 -0.39 12.59 7.44
N ASP A 44 -0.34 11.73 6.43
CA ASP A 44 -0.35 12.13 5.00
C ASP A 44 -1.65 12.85 4.57
N GLY A 45 -2.70 12.78 5.40
CA GLY A 45 -3.99 13.39 5.14
C GLY A 45 -4.98 12.45 4.48
N LEU A 46 -6.18 12.96 4.19
CA LEU A 46 -7.25 12.20 3.54
C LEU A 46 -7.28 12.47 2.05
N VAL A 47 -7.46 11.42 1.26
CA VAL A 47 -7.73 11.51 -0.17
C VAL A 47 -9.08 12.18 -0.40
N LEU A 48 -9.12 13.09 -1.36
CA LEU A 48 -10.35 13.74 -1.82
C LEU A 48 -11.19 12.76 -2.63
N ASP A 49 -12.47 12.65 -2.29
CA ASP A 49 -13.38 11.73 -2.95
C ASP A 49 -14.07 12.39 -4.16
N PRO A 50 -13.86 11.88 -5.38
CA PRO A 50 -14.42 12.47 -6.59
C PRO A 50 -15.96 12.38 -6.66
N LEU A 51 -16.60 11.53 -5.85
CA LEU A 51 -18.06 11.44 -5.80
C LEU A 51 -18.72 12.45 -4.85
N SER A 52 -17.94 13.12 -4.01
CA SER A 52 -18.49 14.00 -2.97
C SER A 52 -17.82 15.37 -2.88
N THR A 53 -16.66 15.54 -3.52
CA THR A 53 -15.85 16.76 -3.47
C THR A 53 -15.40 17.17 -4.87
N GLU A 54 -15.35 18.48 -5.13
CA GLU A 54 -14.80 19.01 -6.37
C GLU A 54 -13.27 18.82 -6.39
N MET A 55 -12.77 18.21 -7.46
CA MET A 55 -11.35 17.91 -7.61
C MET A 55 -10.60 19.09 -8.24
N PRO A 56 -9.41 19.46 -7.75
CA PRO A 56 -8.58 20.45 -8.44
C PRO A 56 -8.23 19.97 -9.85
N ARG A 57 -8.39 20.85 -10.84
CA ARG A 57 -8.20 20.51 -12.28
C ARG A 57 -6.84 19.88 -12.62
N ILE A 58 -5.82 20.10 -11.79
CA ILE A 58 -4.48 19.56 -12.03
C ILE A 58 -4.35 18.07 -11.66
N VAL A 59 -5.26 17.54 -10.84
CA VAL A 59 -5.26 16.14 -10.36
C VAL A 59 -6.61 15.43 -10.53
N ASP A 60 -7.56 16.02 -11.26
CA ASP A 60 -8.93 15.51 -11.42
C ASP A 60 -9.03 14.13 -12.11
N THR A 61 -7.96 13.70 -12.78
CA THR A 61 -7.85 12.40 -13.47
C THR A 61 -6.72 11.53 -12.93
N THR A 62 -6.04 11.97 -11.86
CA THR A 62 -4.92 11.28 -11.23
C THR A 62 -5.40 10.45 -10.05
N VAL A 63 -4.90 9.21 -9.92
CA VAL A 63 -5.16 8.40 -8.73
C VAL A 63 -4.05 8.64 -7.71
N VAL A 64 -4.42 9.04 -6.48
CA VAL A 64 -3.46 9.24 -5.39
C VAL A 64 -2.72 7.93 -5.11
N LYS A 65 -1.40 8.02 -4.92
CA LYS A 65 -0.54 6.87 -4.64
C LYS A 65 0.07 7.00 -3.25
N ALA A 66 -0.01 5.93 -2.49
CA ALA A 66 0.63 5.84 -1.18
C ALA A 66 2.15 6.03 -1.27
N VAL A 67 2.79 5.62 -2.37
CA VAL A 67 4.25 5.76 -2.55
C VAL A 67 4.72 7.22 -2.47
N ASP A 68 3.85 8.19 -2.75
CA ASP A 68 4.19 9.61 -2.75
C ASP A 68 4.23 10.20 -1.33
N GLY A 69 3.40 9.68 -0.42
CA GLY A 69 3.32 10.10 0.99
C GLY A 69 4.16 9.26 1.97
N LEU A 70 4.89 8.24 1.49
CA LEU A 70 5.65 7.33 2.35
C LEU A 70 6.72 8.04 3.18
N LEU A 71 6.59 7.89 4.49
CA LEU A 71 7.60 8.17 5.50
C LEU A 71 8.31 6.89 5.91
N PHE A 72 9.63 6.97 6.00
CA PHE A 72 10.50 5.88 6.44
C PHE A 72 10.97 6.12 7.87
N THR A 73 11.50 5.09 8.51
CA THR A 73 12.02 5.17 9.89
C THR A 73 11.02 5.68 10.93
N THR A 74 9.71 5.57 10.64
CA THR A 74 8.67 5.91 11.62
C THR A 74 8.71 4.92 12.78
N ARG A 75 8.29 5.38 13.97
CA ARG A 75 8.26 4.54 15.17
C ARG A 75 7.53 3.22 14.95
N ASP A 76 6.37 3.28 14.31
CA ASP A 76 5.50 2.11 14.12
C ASP A 76 6.06 1.14 13.07
N ALA A 77 6.69 1.65 12.00
CA ALA A 77 7.36 0.80 11.01
C ALA A 77 8.58 0.08 11.62
N GLN A 78 9.38 0.77 12.43
CA GLN A 78 10.53 0.16 13.12
C GLN A 78 10.08 -0.86 14.18
N LEU A 79 8.99 -0.59 14.89
CA LEU A 79 8.40 -1.53 15.83
C LEU A 79 7.86 -2.77 15.10
N ALA A 80 7.19 -2.58 13.96
CA ALA A 80 6.74 -3.68 13.11
C ALA A 80 7.92 -4.54 12.65
N TYR A 81 9.00 -3.92 12.18
CA TYR A 81 10.22 -4.62 11.79
C TYR A 81 10.83 -5.45 12.92
N ARG A 82 10.90 -4.89 14.13
CA ARG A 82 11.38 -5.61 15.32
C ARG A 82 10.52 -6.81 15.71
N ASN A 83 9.26 -6.84 15.28
CA ASN A 83 8.33 -7.96 15.50
C ASN A 83 8.22 -8.87 14.27
N GLY A 84 9.17 -8.80 13.34
CA GLY A 84 9.26 -9.72 12.21
C GLY A 84 8.45 -9.31 10.97
N ILE A 85 7.82 -8.14 10.96
CA ILE A 85 7.17 -7.59 9.75
C ILE A 85 8.24 -6.93 8.90
N THR A 86 8.66 -7.58 7.81
CA THR A 86 9.73 -7.07 6.93
C THR A 86 9.21 -6.23 5.77
N SER A 87 7.91 -6.29 5.49
CA SER A 87 7.28 -5.48 4.44
C SER A 87 5.86 -5.08 4.85
N ALA A 88 5.39 -3.96 4.33
CA ALA A 88 4.04 -3.48 4.58
C ALA A 88 3.37 -3.02 3.29
N VAL A 89 2.11 -3.42 3.13
CA VAL A 89 1.19 -2.91 2.10
C VAL A 89 0.38 -1.79 2.74
N THR A 90 0.61 -0.56 2.28
CA THR A 90 -0.05 0.62 2.83
C THR A 90 -0.86 1.32 1.76
N ALA A 91 -2.09 1.68 2.08
CA ALA A 91 -3.03 2.37 1.20
C ALA A 91 -3.23 3.81 1.69
N PRO A 92 -3.50 4.77 0.78
CA PRO A 92 -3.83 6.13 1.20
C PRO A 92 -5.02 6.14 2.16
N SER A 93 -5.02 7.05 3.12
CA SER A 93 -6.15 7.22 4.03
C SER A 93 -7.32 7.87 3.27
N SER A 94 -8.51 7.27 3.36
CA SER A 94 -9.70 7.79 2.69
C SER A 94 -10.96 7.53 3.50
N SER A 95 -11.94 8.40 3.34
CA SER A 95 -13.29 8.28 3.89
C SER A 95 -14.37 8.27 2.80
N GLY A 96 -13.98 8.11 1.54
CA GLY A 96 -14.90 8.14 0.39
C GLY A 96 -14.76 6.95 -0.55
N PHE A 97 -15.34 7.07 -1.74
CA PHE A 97 -15.45 5.97 -2.69
C PHE A 97 -14.10 5.52 -3.26
N LEU A 98 -13.29 6.45 -3.77
CA LEU A 98 -11.97 6.14 -4.33
C LEU A 98 -10.89 6.45 -3.30
N ALA A 99 -10.22 5.43 -2.76
CA ALA A 99 -9.16 5.61 -1.78
C ALA A 99 -7.78 5.78 -2.43
N GLY A 100 -7.51 5.09 -3.54
CA GLY A 100 -6.29 5.27 -4.33
C GLY A 100 -5.44 4.01 -4.47
N LEU A 101 -4.15 4.19 -4.76
CA LEU A 101 -3.21 3.11 -5.03
C LEU A 101 -2.33 2.85 -3.80
N SER A 102 -2.35 1.61 -3.33
CA SER A 102 -1.45 1.14 -2.28
C SER A 102 -0.06 0.80 -2.82
N THR A 103 0.92 0.77 -1.93
CA THR A 103 2.33 0.46 -2.23
C THR A 103 2.86 -0.61 -1.27
N VAL A 104 3.83 -1.40 -1.72
CA VAL A 104 4.60 -2.32 -0.87
C VAL A 104 5.96 -1.72 -0.60
N PHE A 105 6.29 -1.54 0.68
CA PHE A 105 7.58 -0.99 1.10
C PHE A 105 8.21 -1.83 2.21
N SER A 106 9.53 -1.72 2.34
CA SER A 106 10.29 -2.35 3.42
C SER A 106 10.19 -1.53 4.70
N THR A 107 9.73 -2.16 5.79
CA THR A 107 9.61 -1.53 7.11
C THR A 107 10.95 -1.22 7.77
N SER A 108 12.02 -1.85 7.32
CA SER A 108 13.40 -1.62 7.79
C SER A 108 14.16 -0.58 6.97
N ALA A 109 13.58 -0.12 5.85
CA ALA A 109 14.29 0.78 4.96
C ALA A 109 14.59 2.14 5.63
N PRO A 110 15.82 2.66 5.49
CA PRO A 110 16.22 3.91 6.12
C PRO A 110 15.64 5.13 5.40
N HIS A 111 15.39 5.05 4.09
CA HIS A 111 14.81 6.12 3.27
C HIS A 111 14.31 5.56 1.93
N LYS A 112 13.51 6.35 1.21
CA LYS A 112 12.89 5.98 -0.08
C LYS A 112 13.90 5.55 -1.16
N LEU A 113 15.09 6.14 -1.17
CA LEU A 113 16.13 5.83 -2.17
C LEU A 113 16.99 4.61 -1.84
N ALA A 114 16.75 3.94 -0.70
CA ALA A 114 17.52 2.76 -0.35
C ALA A 114 17.09 1.61 -1.26
N GLU A 115 18.03 0.72 -1.58
CA GLU A 115 17.73 -0.46 -2.38
C GLU A 115 16.65 -1.30 -1.68
N GLY A 116 15.61 -1.68 -2.44
CA GLY A 116 14.48 -2.43 -1.90
C GLY A 116 13.59 -1.67 -0.91
N ALA A 117 13.72 -0.34 -0.79
CA ALA A 117 12.86 0.46 0.08
C ALA A 117 11.38 0.41 -0.34
N VAL A 118 11.13 0.51 -1.65
CA VAL A 118 9.80 0.31 -2.25
C VAL A 118 9.89 -0.91 -3.15
N THR A 119 9.31 -2.02 -2.72
CA THR A 119 9.31 -3.29 -3.47
C THR A 119 8.35 -3.22 -4.65
N GLN A 120 7.22 -2.53 -4.48
CA GLN A 120 6.21 -2.39 -5.53
C GLN A 120 5.46 -1.06 -5.36
N GLU A 121 5.60 -0.15 -6.33
CA GLU A 121 4.97 1.17 -6.26
C GLU A 121 3.44 1.13 -6.24
N VAL A 122 2.86 0.17 -6.96
CA VAL A 122 1.41 0.00 -7.09
C VAL A 122 1.06 -1.46 -6.80
N ALA A 123 0.57 -1.70 -5.59
CA ALA A 123 0.18 -3.02 -5.08
C ALA A 123 -1.28 -3.35 -5.45
N ALA A 124 -2.20 -2.43 -5.13
CA ALA A 124 -3.63 -2.59 -5.39
C ALA A 124 -4.33 -1.24 -5.47
N LEU A 125 -5.44 -1.21 -6.22
CA LEU A 125 -6.40 -0.11 -6.28
C LEU A 125 -7.48 -0.31 -5.21
N HIS A 126 -7.70 0.70 -4.36
CA HIS A 126 -8.64 0.66 -3.25
C HIS A 126 -9.89 1.48 -3.57
N VAL A 127 -11.05 0.82 -3.53
CA VAL A 127 -12.38 1.41 -3.71
C VAL A 127 -13.27 0.92 -2.55
N ALA A 128 -14.05 1.81 -1.97
CA ALA A 128 -14.99 1.51 -0.90
C ALA A 128 -16.43 1.74 -1.35
N LEU A 129 -17.35 0.98 -0.78
CA LEU A 129 -18.80 1.18 -0.90
C LEU A 129 -19.37 1.33 0.51
N SER A 130 -20.24 2.31 0.72
CA SER A 130 -20.81 2.57 2.03
C SER A 130 -22.18 3.24 1.94
N LEU A 131 -23.07 2.86 2.88
CA LEU A 131 -24.35 3.53 3.09
C LEU A 131 -24.18 4.94 3.69
N SER A 132 -23.03 5.22 4.29
CA SER A 132 -22.73 6.50 4.95
C SER A 132 -22.13 7.56 4.02
N PHE A 133 -21.85 7.21 2.75
CA PHE A 133 -21.36 8.19 1.78
C PHE A 133 -22.46 9.15 1.34
N ARG A 134 -22.06 10.33 0.86
CA ARG A 134 -23.00 11.38 0.44
C ARG A 134 -23.87 10.97 -0.76
N VAL A 135 -23.36 10.08 -1.60
CA VAL A 135 -24.05 9.57 -2.79
C VAL A 135 -24.68 8.20 -2.53
N SER A 136 -25.78 7.91 -3.23
CA SER A 136 -26.47 6.63 -3.09
C SER A 136 -25.58 5.44 -3.47
N VAL A 137 -25.81 4.27 -2.87
CA VAL A 137 -25.10 3.02 -3.24
C VAL A 137 -25.31 2.69 -4.73
N GLY A 138 -26.48 3.01 -5.30
CA GLY A 138 -26.74 2.85 -6.72
C GLY A 138 -25.79 3.69 -7.59
N THR A 139 -25.54 4.94 -7.20
CA THR A 139 -24.54 5.82 -7.85
C THR A 139 -23.14 5.23 -7.70
N GLN A 140 -22.75 4.77 -6.51
CA GLN A 140 -21.43 4.18 -6.28
C GLN A 140 -21.19 2.94 -7.16
N ILE A 141 -22.17 2.03 -7.23
CA ILE A 141 -22.11 0.83 -8.07
C ILE A 141 -22.10 1.20 -9.56
N ALA A 142 -22.93 2.17 -9.99
CA ALA A 142 -22.97 2.63 -11.37
C ALA A 142 -21.61 3.22 -11.79
N THR A 143 -20.98 4.04 -10.94
CA THR A 143 -19.65 4.57 -11.17
C THR A 143 -18.61 3.46 -11.25
N LEU A 144 -18.58 2.54 -10.28
CA LEU A 144 -17.64 1.42 -10.28
C LEU A 144 -17.76 0.57 -11.55
N ARG A 145 -19.00 0.25 -11.96
CA ARG A 145 -19.28 -0.49 -13.18
C ARG A 145 -18.78 0.26 -14.41
N SER A 146 -19.06 1.56 -14.50
CA SER A 146 -18.62 2.41 -15.61
C SER A 146 -17.09 2.41 -15.75
N LEU A 147 -16.37 2.56 -14.64
CA LEU A 147 -14.91 2.53 -14.61
C LEU A 147 -14.33 1.16 -15.02
N LEU A 148 -14.91 0.07 -14.54
CA LEU A 148 -14.50 -1.30 -14.92
C LEU A 148 -14.80 -1.64 -16.39
N LEU A 149 -15.78 -0.97 -17.00
CA LEU A 149 -16.11 -1.13 -18.42
C LEU A 149 -15.31 -0.20 -19.35
N GLY A 150 -14.35 0.56 -18.81
CA GLY A 150 -13.42 1.36 -19.61
C GLY A 150 -13.83 2.81 -19.86
N GLU A 151 -14.87 3.31 -19.20
CA GLU A 151 -15.33 4.72 -19.34
C GLU A 151 -14.48 5.73 -18.54
N GLY A 152 -13.47 5.24 -17.81
CA GLY A 152 -12.54 6.10 -17.06
C GLY A 152 -11.62 6.91 -17.98
N LYS A 153 -11.23 8.11 -17.55
CA LYS A 153 -10.32 9.01 -18.28
C LYS A 153 -8.97 9.13 -17.57
N GLY A 154 -7.93 9.47 -18.33
CA GLY A 154 -6.59 9.77 -17.79
C GLY A 154 -5.97 8.59 -17.05
N ASP A 155 -5.23 8.88 -15.97
CA ASP A 155 -4.58 7.86 -15.14
C ASP A 155 -5.62 6.95 -14.47
N LEU A 156 -6.74 7.48 -14.00
CA LEU A 156 -7.85 6.69 -13.43
C LEU A 156 -8.32 5.58 -14.39
N GLY A 157 -8.64 5.91 -15.63
CA GLY A 157 -9.05 4.93 -16.64
C GLY A 157 -7.99 3.85 -16.89
N LYS A 158 -6.71 4.27 -16.96
CA LYS A 158 -5.59 3.35 -17.10
C LYS A 158 -5.51 2.36 -15.93
N ARG A 159 -5.66 2.82 -14.67
CA ARG A 159 -5.60 1.93 -13.49
C ARG A 159 -6.72 0.91 -13.46
N PHE A 160 -7.93 1.29 -13.84
CA PHE A 160 -9.03 0.33 -13.94
C PHE A 160 -8.82 -0.68 -15.07
N SER A 161 -8.26 -0.26 -16.21
CA SER A 161 -7.85 -1.17 -17.29
C SER A 161 -6.76 -2.15 -16.84
N ASP A 162 -5.77 -1.69 -16.07
CA ASP A 162 -4.73 -2.55 -15.48
C ASP A 162 -5.37 -3.62 -14.58
N VAL A 163 -6.35 -3.27 -13.74
CA VAL A 163 -7.07 -4.24 -12.89
C VAL A 163 -7.82 -5.29 -13.71
N VAL A 164 -8.51 -4.89 -14.78
CA VAL A 164 -9.27 -5.81 -15.63
C VAL A 164 -8.33 -6.73 -16.41
N SER A 165 -7.21 -6.21 -16.91
CA SER A 165 -6.24 -6.99 -17.69
C SER A 165 -5.44 -8.00 -16.86
N VAL A 166 -5.14 -7.69 -15.60
CA VAL A 166 -4.45 -8.61 -14.68
C VAL A 166 -5.30 -9.85 -14.34
N CYS A 167 -6.64 -9.74 -14.40
CA CYS A 167 -7.54 -10.87 -14.17
C CYS A 167 -7.58 -11.92 -15.31
N ILE A 168 -6.91 -11.67 -16.44
CA ILE A 168 -7.00 -12.56 -17.63
C ILE A 168 -5.70 -13.35 -17.89
N VAL A 169 -4.56 -13.05 -17.25
CA VAL A 169 -3.25 -13.66 -17.67
C VAL A 169 -2.43 -14.32 -16.55
N HIS A 170 -2.80 -14.20 -15.26
CA HIS A 170 -2.17 -15.00 -14.19
C HIS A 170 -3.21 -15.50 -13.18
N ALA A 171 -4.03 -16.46 -13.61
CA ALA A 171 -4.58 -17.46 -12.69
C ALA A 171 -3.43 -18.38 -12.26
N ILE A 172 -2.59 -17.88 -11.35
CA ILE A 172 -1.65 -18.69 -10.59
C ILE A 172 -2.49 -19.50 -9.62
N CYS A 173 -2.66 -20.78 -9.98
CA CYS A 173 -2.70 -21.85 -9.00
C CYS A 173 -1.53 -21.64 -8.02
N ALA A 174 -1.88 -21.35 -6.78
CA ALA A 174 -1.18 -21.80 -5.59
C ALA A 174 -2.25 -22.35 -4.64
#